data_AF-A0A974D238-F1
#
_entry.id   AF-A0A974D238-F1
#
_cell.length_a   1.000
_cell.length_b   1.000
_cell.length_c   1.000
_cell.angle_alpha   90.00
_cell.angle_beta   90.00
_cell.angle_gamma   90.00
#
_symmetry.space_group_name_H-M   'P 1'
#
loop_
_entity.id
_entity.type
_entity.pdbx_description
1 polymer ?
#
loop_
_entity_poly.entity_id
_entity_poly.type
_entity_poly.pdbx_seq_one_letter_code
_entity_poly.pdbx_strand_id
1 'polypeptide(L)'
;MSSKANGKTYEKANKKNVKLQDRDTNSIFLSHNSAPTRTSLSDDYSLIAAEVARLINPVIESTISKAIDKLQIKIISISEKLSTHDKRFSEIEDVVSQLQDDMIDSSSRLDSLEKQNQELKLKVDDLENRSRRNNLRFINIPESFQNDSLSMLISKTIPIKLPQDCQ
;
A
#
# COMPACT_ATOMS: atom_id res chain seq x y z
N MET A 1 -20.87 -3.65 -26.66
CA MET A 1 -20.86 -4.94 -25.94
C MET A 1 -20.24 -4.69 -24.57
N SER A 2 -21.00 -4.22 -23.57
CA SER A 2 -21.52 -4.99 -22.41
C SER A 2 -20.44 -5.88 -21.78
N SER A 3 -20.10 -5.77 -20.49
CA SER A 3 -21.03 -5.93 -19.37
C SER A 3 -20.53 -5.30 -18.06
N LYS A 4 -21.46 -4.66 -17.33
CA LYS A 4 -21.35 -4.25 -15.92
C LYS A 4 -21.58 -5.47 -15.01
N ALA A 5 -20.77 -5.64 -13.96
CA ALA A 5 -21.02 -6.62 -12.90
C ALA A 5 -21.62 -5.91 -11.66
N ASN A 6 -22.89 -6.21 -11.40
CA ASN A 6 -23.69 -5.81 -10.24
C ASN A 6 -23.39 -6.77 -9.07
N GLY A 7 -22.87 -6.27 -7.95
CA GLY A 7 -22.82 -7.00 -6.68
C GLY A 7 -23.97 -6.59 -5.77
N LYS A 8 -25.02 -7.41 -5.69
CA LYS A 8 -26.21 -7.18 -4.84
C LYS A 8 -25.99 -7.67 -3.41
N THR A 9 -26.51 -6.86 -2.49
CA THR A 9 -26.71 -7.00 -1.04
C THR A 9 -27.36 -8.32 -0.61
N TYR A 10 -27.00 -8.83 0.57
CA TYR A 10 -27.74 -9.90 1.28
C TYR A 10 -28.29 -9.36 2.61
N GLU A 11 -29.61 -9.21 2.68
CA GLU A 11 -30.37 -9.15 3.93
C GLU A 11 -30.50 -10.56 4.53
N LYS A 12 -30.39 -10.68 5.85
CA LYS A 12 -30.85 -11.88 6.59
C LYS A 12 -31.85 -11.45 7.66
N ALA A 13 -33.13 -11.73 7.40
CA ALA A 13 -34.20 -11.64 8.37
C ALA A 13 -34.60 -13.02 8.91
N ASN A 14 -34.82 -13.05 10.23
CA ASN A 14 -35.75 -13.87 11.01
C ASN A 14 -35.56 -15.40 11.12
N LYS A 15 -35.63 -15.87 12.39
CA LYS A 15 -36.42 -17.04 12.83
C LYS A 15 -36.75 -16.91 14.32
N LYS A 16 -37.98 -16.48 14.62
CA LYS A 16 -38.67 -16.71 15.91
C LYS A 16 -39.40 -18.04 15.80
N ASN A 17 -39.17 -18.95 16.74
CA ASN A 17 -39.94 -20.19 16.84
C ASN A 17 -41.14 -19.99 17.79
N VAL A 18 -42.26 -20.49 17.28
CA VAL A 18 -43.63 -20.53 17.82
C VAL A 18 -43.82 -21.80 18.68
N LYS A 19 -45.00 -21.87 19.33
CA LYS A 19 -45.83 -23.03 19.74
C LYS A 19 -45.86 -23.24 21.27
N LEU A 20 -46.99 -23.31 21.97
CA LEU A 20 -48.32 -23.94 21.77
C LEU A 20 -49.36 -23.23 22.68
N GLN A 21 -50.61 -22.96 22.24
CA GLN A 21 -51.84 -23.79 22.35
C GLN A 21 -52.46 -23.77 23.77
N ASP A 22 -53.75 -23.69 24.06
CA ASP A 22 -55.04 -23.29 23.44
C ASP A 22 -56.09 -23.44 24.57
N ARG A 23 -57.22 -22.73 24.46
CA ARG A 23 -58.54 -22.95 25.09
C ARG A 23 -58.86 -22.55 26.55
N ASP A 24 -59.90 -21.71 26.59
CA ASP A 24 -60.82 -21.44 27.68
C ASP A 24 -61.58 -22.69 28.17
N THR A 25 -61.81 -22.76 29.49
CA THR A 25 -63.02 -23.36 30.06
C THR A 25 -63.42 -22.60 31.31
N ASN A 26 -64.62 -22.03 31.27
CA ASN A 26 -65.32 -21.39 32.37
C ASN A 26 -66.07 -22.47 33.17
N SER A 27 -65.90 -22.57 34.49
CA SER A 27 -66.85 -23.29 35.35
C SER A 27 -66.99 -22.62 36.72
N ILE A 28 -68.26 -22.39 37.05
CA ILE A 28 -68.84 -21.68 38.20
C ILE A 28 -68.73 -22.51 39.50
N PHE A 29 -68.37 -21.79 40.58
CA PHE A 29 -68.66 -21.96 42.03
C PHE A 29 -68.64 -23.35 42.68
N LEU A 30 -67.86 -23.47 43.77
CA LEU A 30 -68.33 -24.02 45.05
C LEU A 30 -67.39 -23.63 46.20
N SER A 31 -67.96 -22.93 47.18
CA SER A 31 -67.36 -22.57 48.47
C SER A 31 -67.43 -23.76 49.42
N HIS A 32 -66.30 -24.11 50.06
CA HIS A 32 -66.31 -24.65 51.42
C HIS A 32 -64.96 -24.40 52.11
N ASN A 33 -65.05 -23.84 53.31
CA ASN A 33 -63.98 -23.63 54.29
C ASN A 33 -63.06 -24.84 54.48
N SER A 34 -61.76 -24.61 54.68
CA SER A 34 -61.03 -24.92 55.95
C SER A 34 -59.50 -24.94 55.78
N ALA A 35 -58.81 -24.41 56.79
CA ALA A 35 -57.39 -24.55 57.15
C ALA A 35 -56.39 -23.50 56.60
N PRO A 36 -55.87 -22.61 57.47
CA PRO A 36 -54.68 -21.79 57.20
C PRO A 36 -53.44 -22.57 57.64
N THR A 37 -52.62 -23.10 56.72
CA THR A 37 -51.19 -23.48 56.96
C THR A 37 -50.59 -24.18 55.73
N ARG A 38 -50.32 -23.45 54.64
CA ARG A 38 -49.30 -23.81 53.63
C ARG A 38 -48.61 -22.60 52.97
N THR A 39 -48.95 -21.38 53.39
CA THR A 39 -48.40 -20.13 52.82
C THR A 39 -47.01 -19.78 53.35
N SER A 40 -46.68 -20.17 54.59
CA SER A 40 -45.43 -19.73 55.25
C SER A 40 -44.16 -20.13 54.51
N LEU A 41 -44.07 -21.38 54.01
CA LEU A 41 -42.86 -21.85 53.32
C LEU A 41 -42.61 -21.08 52.01
N SER A 42 -43.67 -20.79 51.25
CA SER A 42 -43.58 -20.06 49.97
C SER A 42 -43.21 -18.60 50.17
N ASP A 43 -43.72 -18.00 51.25
CA ASP A 43 -43.40 -16.64 51.65
C ASP A 43 -41.95 -16.55 52.11
N ASP A 44 -41.46 -17.54 52.85
CA ASP A 44 -40.06 -17.66 53.27
C ASP A 44 -39.11 -17.79 52.07
N TYR A 45 -39.44 -18.61 51.06
CA TYR A 45 -38.67 -18.68 49.82
C TYR A 45 -38.64 -17.35 49.05
N SER A 46 -39.76 -16.61 49.06
CA SER A 46 -39.86 -15.32 48.39
C SER A 46 -39.04 -14.24 49.11
N LEU A 47 -39.05 -14.24 50.44
CA LEU A 47 -38.22 -13.37 51.28
C LEU A 47 -36.72 -13.64 51.07
N ILE A 48 -36.32 -14.91 51.01
CA ILE A 48 -34.94 -15.32 50.73
C ILE A 48 -34.53 -14.88 49.32
N ALA A 49 -35.37 -15.10 48.31
CA ALA A 49 -35.08 -14.70 46.94
C ALA A 49 -34.92 -13.17 46.81
N ALA A 50 -35.78 -12.41 47.50
CA ALA A 50 -35.70 -10.95 47.54
C ALA A 50 -34.39 -10.49 48.21
N GLU A 51 -34.00 -11.10 49.32
CA GLU A 51 -32.77 -10.75 50.04
C GLU A 51 -31.51 -11.14 49.27
N VAL A 52 -31.52 -12.30 48.59
CA VAL A 52 -30.44 -12.73 47.67
C VAL A 52 -30.31 -11.75 46.51
N ALA A 53 -31.41 -11.35 45.87
CA ALA A 53 -31.38 -10.35 44.80
C ALA A 53 -30.86 -9.00 45.30
N ARG A 54 -31.27 -8.58 46.52
CA ARG A 54 -30.82 -7.33 47.16
C ARG A 54 -29.31 -7.32 47.38
N LEU A 55 -28.71 -8.45 47.72
CA LEU A 55 -27.26 -8.58 47.95
C LEU A 55 -26.45 -8.79 46.67
N ILE A 56 -26.96 -9.59 45.72
CA ILE A 56 -26.23 -9.99 44.52
C ILE A 56 -26.28 -8.92 43.43
N ASN A 57 -27.43 -8.27 43.21
CA ASN A 57 -27.58 -7.31 42.12
C ASN A 57 -26.57 -6.16 42.20
N PRO A 58 -26.31 -5.52 43.36
CA PRO A 58 -25.29 -4.48 43.46
C PRO A 58 -23.88 -4.96 43.14
N VAL A 59 -23.55 -6.21 43.48
CA VAL A 59 -22.23 -6.81 43.20
C VAL A 59 -22.08 -7.08 41.70
N ILE A 60 -23.13 -7.60 41.06
CA ILE A 60 -23.16 -7.83 39.61
C ILE A 60 -23.05 -6.49 38.88
N GLU A 61 -23.88 -5.50 39.24
CA GLU A 61 -23.85 -4.16 38.66
C GLU A 61 -22.46 -3.52 38.81
N SER A 62 -21.86 -3.58 40.00
CA SER A 62 -20.50 -3.06 40.23
C SER A 62 -19.45 -3.76 39.37
N THR A 63 -19.54 -5.09 39.24
CA THR A 63 -18.57 -5.87 38.47
C THR A 63 -18.69 -5.61 36.97
N ILE A 64 -19.93 -5.54 36.46
CA ILE A 64 -20.22 -5.21 35.07
C ILE A 64 -19.75 -3.79 34.76
N SER A 65 -20.08 -2.80 35.61
CA SER A 65 -19.63 -1.41 35.42
C SER A 65 -18.11 -1.32 35.35
N LYS A 66 -17.38 -1.97 36.27
CA LYS A 66 -15.90 -2.01 36.22
C LYS A 66 -15.35 -2.65 34.94
N ALA A 67 -16.00 -3.69 34.43
CA ALA A 67 -15.59 -4.33 33.18
C ALA A 67 -15.86 -3.42 31.97
N ILE A 68 -17.01 -2.74 31.95
CA ILE A 68 -17.37 -1.75 30.92
C ILE A 68 -16.38 -0.59 30.93
N ASP A 69 -16.04 -0.03 32.09
CA ASP A 69 -15.08 1.07 32.21
C ASP A 69 -13.71 0.68 31.63
N LYS A 70 -13.22 -0.53 31.96
CA LYS A 70 -11.98 -1.06 31.41
C LYS A 70 -12.03 -1.22 29.88
N LEU A 71 -13.16 -1.66 29.34
CA LEU A 71 -13.35 -1.78 27.89
C LEU A 71 -13.41 -0.40 27.22
N GLN A 72 -14.12 0.56 27.80
CA GLN A 72 -14.21 1.93 27.30
C GLN A 72 -12.83 2.57 27.23
N ILE A 73 -12.01 2.45 28.28
CA ILE A 73 -10.63 2.97 28.29
C ILE A 73 -9.81 2.35 27.14
N LYS A 74 -9.91 1.03 26.93
CA LYS A 74 -9.19 0.35 25.84
C LYS A 74 -9.67 0.81 24.46
N ILE A 75 -10.98 0.99 24.27
CA ILE A 75 -11.56 1.47 23.02
C ILE A 75 -11.09 2.88 22.71
N ILE A 76 -11.08 3.78 23.70
CA ILE A 76 -10.57 5.15 23.55
C ILE A 76 -9.09 5.11 23.16
N SER A 77 -8.27 4.31 23.84
CA SER A 77 -6.84 4.18 23.51
C SER A 77 -6.60 3.64 22.10
N ILE A 78 -7.41 2.68 21.64
CA ILE A 78 -7.33 2.17 20.26
C ILE A 78 -7.73 3.27 19.26
N SER A 79 -8.80 4.01 19.55
CA SER A 79 -9.26 5.13 18.71
C SER A 79 -8.19 6.22 18.56
N GLU A 80 -7.52 6.58 19.65
CA GLU A 80 -6.42 7.56 19.64
C GLU A 80 -5.22 7.08 18.80
N LYS A 81 -4.83 5.81 18.97
CA LYS A 81 -3.77 5.20 18.17
C LYS A 81 -4.12 5.16 16.69
N LEU A 82 -5.37 4.82 16.35
CA LEU A 82 -5.85 4.79 14.98
C LEU A 82 -5.80 6.20 14.36
N SER A 83 -6.30 7.21 15.07
CA SER A 83 -6.20 8.61 14.60
C SER A 83 -4.77 9.07 14.40
N THR A 84 -3.84 8.62 15.26
CA THR A 84 -2.41 8.92 15.10
C THR A 84 -1.83 8.23 13.87
N HIS A 85 -2.22 6.97 13.62
CA HIS A 85 -1.78 6.23 12.44
C HIS A 85 -2.33 6.85 11.16
N ASP A 86 -3.59 7.29 11.13
CA ASP A 86 -4.19 7.94 9.97
C ASP A 86 -3.42 9.20 9.59
N LYS A 87 -3.06 10.04 10.56
CA LYS A 87 -2.24 11.25 10.32
C LYS A 87 -0.87 10.89 9.71
N ARG A 88 -0.19 9.92 10.31
CA ARG A 88 1.11 9.45 9.81
C ARG A 88 1.00 8.84 8.41
N PHE A 89 -0.13 8.18 8.11
CA PHE A 89 -0.37 7.61 6.80
C PHE A 89 -0.53 8.71 5.75
N SER A 90 -1.31 9.75 6.03
CA SER A 90 -1.43 10.92 5.16
C SER A 90 -0.07 11.61 4.93
N GLU A 91 0.73 11.81 5.98
CA GLU A 91 2.09 12.36 5.84
C GLU A 91 2.99 11.50 4.94
N ILE A 92 2.89 10.17 5.05
CA ILE A 92 3.63 9.25 4.20
C ILE A 92 3.14 9.34 2.75
N GLU A 93 1.84 9.41 2.51
CA GLU A 93 1.26 9.56 1.17
C GLU A 93 1.76 10.85 0.50
N ASP A 94 1.78 11.97 1.23
CA ASP A 94 2.28 13.25 0.74
C ASP A 94 3.77 13.17 0.39
N VAL A 95 4.59 12.60 1.27
CA VAL A 95 6.03 12.43 1.02
C VAL A 95 6.29 11.51 -0.17
N VAL A 96 5.53 10.42 -0.29
CA VAL A 96 5.65 9.49 -1.43
C VAL A 96 5.25 10.18 -2.73
N SER A 97 4.21 10.99 -2.74
CA SER A 97 3.82 11.78 -3.92
C SER A 97 4.94 12.72 -4.35
N GLN A 98 5.51 13.48 -3.40
CA GLN A 98 6.61 14.41 -3.71
C GLN A 98 7.86 13.67 -4.23
N LEU A 99 8.20 12.54 -3.62
CA LEU A 99 9.35 11.72 -4.06
C LEU A 99 9.13 11.15 -5.47
N GLN A 100 7.89 10.78 -5.83
CA GLN A 100 7.57 10.31 -7.17
C GLN A 100 7.75 11.44 -8.20
N ASP A 101 7.25 12.63 -7.90
CA ASP A 101 7.41 13.80 -8.77
C ASP A 101 8.89 14.16 -8.96
N ASP A 102 9.67 14.25 -7.87
CA ASP A 102 11.11 14.54 -7.91
C ASP A 102 11.90 13.49 -8.72
N MET A 103 11.50 12.21 -8.62
CA MET A 103 12.10 11.11 -9.37
C MET A 103 11.81 11.23 -10.87
N ILE A 104 10.57 11.56 -11.25
CA ILE A 104 10.19 11.77 -12.65
C ILE A 104 10.98 12.95 -13.24
N ASP A 105 11.05 14.07 -12.52
CA ASP A 105 11.80 15.25 -12.94
C ASP A 105 13.30 14.94 -13.09
N SER A 106 13.88 14.24 -12.12
CA SER A 106 15.28 13.83 -12.17
C SER A 106 15.57 12.89 -13.34
N SER A 107 14.68 11.91 -13.60
CA SER A 107 14.81 11.00 -14.73
C SER A 107 14.76 11.75 -16.06
N SER A 108 13.81 12.68 -16.22
CA SER A 108 13.68 13.48 -17.44
C SER A 108 14.92 14.33 -17.72
N ARG A 109 15.54 14.87 -16.67
CA ARG A 109 16.77 15.65 -16.76
C ARG A 109 17.96 14.76 -17.13
N LEU A 110 18.05 13.55 -16.58
CA LEU A 110 19.08 12.58 -16.95
C LEU A 110 18.99 12.20 -18.42
N ASP A 111 17.78 11.88 -18.92
CA ASP A 111 17.56 11.53 -20.33
C ASP A 111 17.99 12.68 -21.27
N SER A 112 17.65 13.92 -20.90
CA SER A 112 18.04 15.12 -21.64
C SER A 112 19.57 15.29 -21.67
N LEU A 113 20.23 15.14 -20.52
CA LEU A 113 21.68 15.24 -20.41
C LEU A 113 22.39 14.13 -21.17
N GLU A 114 21.88 12.90 -21.13
CA GLU A 114 22.43 11.77 -21.88
C GLU A 114 22.37 12.03 -23.38
N LYS A 115 21.23 12.51 -23.88
CA LYS A 115 21.06 12.90 -25.28
C LYS A 115 22.03 14.00 -25.70
N GLN A 116 22.16 15.06 -24.89
CA GLN A 116 23.12 16.13 -25.15
C GLN A 116 24.56 15.63 -25.16
N ASN A 117 24.91 14.74 -24.23
CA ASN A 117 26.24 14.15 -24.16
C ASN A 117 26.55 13.32 -25.41
N GLN A 118 25.59 12.53 -25.88
CA GLN A 118 25.73 11.75 -27.11
C GLN A 118 25.90 12.65 -28.34
N GLU A 119 25.12 13.72 -28.46
CA GLU A 119 25.24 14.69 -29.56
C GLU A 119 26.61 15.37 -29.54
N LEU A 120 27.09 15.79 -28.37
CA LEU A 120 28.42 16.38 -28.21
C LEU A 120 29.54 15.42 -28.58
N LYS A 121 29.43 14.14 -28.18
CA LYS A 121 30.40 13.10 -28.57
C LYS A 121 30.48 12.93 -30.09
N LEU A 122 29.33 12.85 -30.76
CA LEU A 122 29.27 12.74 -32.22
C LEU A 122 29.87 13.99 -32.90
N LYS A 123 29.60 15.17 -32.36
CA LYS A 123 30.15 16.43 -32.88
C LYS A 123 31.66 16.52 -32.71
N VAL A 124 32.19 16.07 -31.58
CA VAL A 124 33.64 16.01 -31.34
C VAL A 124 34.30 15.05 -32.33
N ASP A 125 33.72 13.87 -32.54
CA ASP A 125 34.23 12.90 -33.52
C ASP A 125 34.21 13.45 -34.96
N ASP A 126 33.13 14.09 -35.41
CA ASP A 126 33.08 14.74 -36.74
C ASP A 126 34.14 15.83 -36.87
N LEU A 127 34.33 16.67 -35.85
CA LEU A 127 35.34 17.73 -35.86
C LEU A 127 36.77 17.17 -35.88
N GLU A 128 37.04 16.11 -35.13
CA GLU A 128 38.34 15.42 -35.13
C GLU A 128 38.62 14.79 -36.49
N ASN A 129 37.64 14.11 -37.08
CA ASN A 129 37.73 13.51 -38.40
C ASN A 129 37.95 14.56 -39.49
N ARG A 130 37.25 15.70 -39.44
CA ARG A 130 37.45 16.83 -40.37
C ARG A 130 38.82 17.47 -40.20
N SER A 131 39.28 17.66 -38.97
CA SER A 131 40.61 18.20 -38.67
C SER A 131 41.73 17.32 -39.22
N ARG A 132 41.56 16.00 -39.19
CA ARG A 132 42.55 15.01 -39.67
C ARG A 132 42.33 14.54 -41.10
N ARG A 133 41.29 15.01 -41.80
CA ARG A 133 40.89 14.51 -43.13
C ARG A 133 42.02 14.50 -44.16
N ASN A 134 42.93 15.47 -44.09
CA ASN A 134 44.05 15.60 -45.03
C ASN A 134 45.38 15.09 -44.46
N ASN A 135 45.38 14.56 -43.23
CA ASN A 135 46.58 14.04 -42.60
C ASN A 135 46.82 12.62 -43.10
N LEU A 136 48.00 12.38 -43.67
CA LEU A 136 48.44 11.05 -44.08
C LEU A 136 49.28 10.43 -42.99
N ARG A 137 49.02 9.17 -42.66
CA ARG A 137 49.81 8.39 -41.72
C ARG A 137 50.56 7.29 -42.47
N PHE A 138 51.88 7.42 -42.55
CA PHE A 138 52.74 6.39 -43.11
C PHE A 138 53.10 5.37 -42.03
N ILE A 139 52.76 4.11 -42.25
CA ILE A 139 52.98 3.00 -41.30
C ILE A 139 54.09 2.11 -41.88
N ASN A 140 54.90 1.49 -41.02
CA ASN A 140 56.03 0.61 -41.41
C ASN A 140 57.20 1.32 -42.14
N ILE A 141 57.49 2.58 -41.80
CA ILE A 141 58.74 3.22 -42.22
C ILE A 141 59.86 2.82 -41.24
N PRO A 142 61.02 2.32 -41.72
CA PRO A 142 62.14 1.99 -40.85
C PRO A 142 62.78 3.25 -40.24
N GLU A 143 63.10 3.20 -38.95
CA GLU A 143 63.65 4.33 -38.17
C GLU A 143 64.99 4.86 -38.70
N SER A 144 65.71 4.10 -39.52
CA SER A 144 66.95 4.52 -40.17
C SER A 144 66.77 5.67 -41.17
N PHE A 145 65.53 5.99 -41.56
CA PHE A 145 65.19 7.18 -42.34
C PHE A 145 65.06 8.41 -41.43
N GLN A 146 66.17 9.11 -41.21
CA GLN A 146 66.21 10.29 -40.35
C GLN A 146 65.74 11.57 -41.05
N ASN A 147 64.65 12.13 -40.50
CA ASN A 147 64.08 13.50 -40.48
C ASN A 147 64.14 14.47 -41.68
N ASP A 148 65.15 14.48 -42.56
CA ASP A 148 65.24 15.49 -43.63
C ASP A 148 64.67 15.01 -44.98
N SER A 149 64.32 13.73 -45.08
CA SER A 149 64.04 13.06 -46.35
C SER A 149 62.60 12.57 -46.53
N LEU A 150 61.64 12.99 -45.68
CA LEU A 150 60.23 12.59 -45.84
C LEU A 150 59.69 12.97 -47.23
N SER A 151 60.05 14.16 -47.73
CA SER A 151 59.74 14.60 -49.09
C SER A 151 60.37 13.70 -50.17
N MET A 152 61.60 13.23 -49.94
CA MET A 152 62.33 12.34 -50.85
C MET A 152 61.73 10.93 -50.86
N LEU A 153 61.27 10.44 -49.71
CA LEU A 153 60.56 9.17 -49.58
C LEU A 153 59.24 9.24 -50.35
N ILE A 154 58.42 10.27 -50.09
CA ILE A 154 57.13 10.49 -50.75
C ILE A 154 57.31 10.57 -52.28
N SER A 155 58.24 11.38 -52.76
CA SER A 155 58.50 11.55 -54.20
C SER A 155 59.03 10.30 -54.90
N LYS A 156 59.81 9.45 -54.22
CA LYS A 156 60.24 8.16 -54.79
C LYS A 156 59.18 7.07 -54.70
N THR A 157 58.42 6.99 -53.61
CA THR A 157 57.56 5.83 -53.34
C THR A 157 56.16 5.95 -53.92
N ILE A 158 55.56 7.14 -53.94
CA ILE A 158 54.21 7.37 -54.49
C ILE A 158 54.12 6.95 -55.97
N PRO A 159 55.03 7.36 -56.88
CA PRO A 159 54.93 7.02 -58.30
C PRO A 159 55.12 5.52 -58.59
N ILE A 160 55.79 4.79 -57.70
CA ILE A 160 56.08 3.36 -57.86
C ILE A 160 54.89 2.50 -57.41
N LYS A 161 54.09 3.00 -56.45
CA LYS A 161 53.04 2.22 -55.79
C LYS A 161 51.63 2.55 -56.26
N LEU A 162 51.40 3.74 -56.83
CA LEU A 162 50.14 4.08 -57.48
C LEU A 162 50.23 3.78 -58.98
N PRO A 163 49.27 3.07 -59.58
CA PRO A 163 49.18 2.93 -61.02
C PRO A 163 49.18 4.32 -61.66
N GLN A 164 50.04 4.55 -62.64
CA GLN A 164 49.88 5.70 -63.51
C GLN A 164 48.74 5.36 -64.45
N ASP A 165 47.53 5.81 -64.12
CA ASP A 165 46.44 5.76 -65.08
C ASP A 165 46.84 6.62 -66.29
N CYS A 166 46.90 5.94 -67.43
CA CYS A 166 47.15 6.49 -68.75
C CYS A 166 46.19 7.66 -69.02
N GLN A 167 46.75 8.66 -69.72
CA GLN A 167 46.05 9.80 -70.33
C GLN A 167 44.73 9.42 -71.01
#